data_AF-A0A851UYX1-F1
#
_entry.id   AF-A0A851UYX1-F1
#
_cell.length_a   1.000
_cell.length_b   1.000
_cell.length_c   1.000
_cell.angle_alpha   90.00
_cell.angle_beta   90.00
_cell.angle_gamma   90.00
#
_symmetry.space_group_name_H-M   'P 1'
#
loop_
_entity.id
_entity.type
_entity.pdbx_description
1 polymer ?
#
loop_
_entity_poly.entity_id
_entity_poly.type
_entity_poly.pdbx_seq_one_letter_code
_entity_poly.pdbx_strand_id
1 'polypeptide(L)'
;AGYTQQLAFRKPDNSYAAFINRHSSTWLTAYVVKVFSMAGKLAHIEHNEICGPIKWLILNKQKPDGVFQEDAPVIHKEMVGGYHGAEPEVSLTAFVLIALEEARDTCKDHVNNLDESINKAAGFLARRYEQLARPYTVALTSYALALAGKLNSEKVLMKFSK
;
A
#
# COMPACT_ATOMS: atom_id res chain seq x y z
N ALA A 1 -1.26 20.21 -14.84
CA ALA A 1 -2.14 19.00 -14.90
C ALA A 1 -2.04 18.25 -13.57
N GLY A 2 -2.92 17.27 -13.29
CA GLY A 2 -3.17 16.72 -11.93
C GLY A 2 -1.93 16.28 -11.12
N TYR A 3 -0.88 15.76 -11.78
CA TYR A 3 0.40 15.43 -11.13
C TYR A 3 1.02 16.62 -10.36
N THR A 4 1.17 17.78 -11.02
CA THR A 4 1.72 18.99 -10.39
C THR A 4 0.85 19.48 -9.22
N GLN A 5 -0.48 19.33 -9.33
CA GLN A 5 -1.40 19.66 -8.23
C GLN A 5 -1.25 18.69 -7.05
N GLN A 6 -1.03 17.41 -7.33
CA GLN A 6 -0.84 16.39 -6.29
C GLN A 6 0.42 16.66 -5.47
N LEU A 7 1.50 17.15 -6.09
CA LEU A 7 2.74 17.50 -5.40
C LEU A 7 2.57 18.63 -4.36
N ALA A 8 1.55 19.49 -4.52
CA ALA A 8 1.24 20.52 -3.52
C ALA A 8 0.78 19.95 -2.16
N PHE A 9 0.41 18.67 -2.12
CA PHE A 9 0.00 17.95 -0.91
C PHE A 9 1.09 17.02 -0.36
N ARG A 10 2.27 16.98 -1.00
CA ARG A 10 3.45 16.26 -0.51
C ARG A 10 4.10 17.06 0.61
N LYS A 11 4.37 16.40 1.73
CA LYS A 11 5.04 16.99 2.90
C LYS A 11 6.56 16.88 2.79
N PRO A 12 7.33 17.63 3.61
CA PRO A 12 8.80 17.60 3.57
C PRO A 12 9.42 16.22 3.83
N ASP A 13 8.72 15.34 4.57
CA ASP A 13 9.11 13.95 4.82
C ASP A 13 8.68 12.97 3.70
N ASN A 14 8.15 13.49 2.59
CA ASN A 14 7.63 12.79 1.42
C ASN A 14 6.29 12.06 1.62
N SER A 15 5.64 12.27 2.75
CA SER A 15 4.30 11.71 2.98
C SER A 15 3.19 12.57 2.40
N TYR A 16 2.00 12.00 2.23
CA TYR A 16 0.83 12.72 1.72
C TYR A 16 -0.27 12.85 2.77
N ALA A 17 -1.00 13.95 2.70
CA ALA A 17 -2.18 14.24 3.51
C ALA A 17 -3.23 14.96 2.65
N ALA A 18 -4.49 15.01 3.11
CA ALA A 18 -5.52 15.81 2.44
C ALA A 18 -5.19 17.32 2.44
N PHE A 19 -4.45 17.78 3.46
CA PHE A 19 -3.91 19.14 3.58
C PHE A 19 -2.55 19.07 4.28
N ILE A 20 -1.61 19.95 3.93
CA ILE A 20 -0.23 19.94 4.46
C ILE A 20 -0.18 20.07 6.00
N ASN A 21 -1.13 20.79 6.59
CA ASN A 21 -1.25 20.99 8.04
C ASN A 21 -1.84 19.77 8.78
N ARG A 22 -2.29 18.74 8.07
CA ARG A 22 -2.83 17.51 8.66
C ARG A 22 -1.73 16.47 8.84
N HIS A 23 -1.96 15.56 9.78
CA HIS A 23 -1.16 14.34 9.87
C HIS A 23 -1.28 13.53 8.58
N SER A 24 -0.17 12.87 8.23
CA SER A 24 -0.04 12.15 6.97
C SER A 24 -0.75 10.82 7.03
N SER A 25 -1.48 10.49 5.96
CA SER A 25 -2.24 9.24 5.85
C SER A 25 -1.38 8.17 5.21
N THR A 26 -1.31 7.00 5.85
CA THR A 26 -0.66 5.81 5.30
C THR A 26 -1.35 5.36 4.02
N TRP A 27 -2.67 5.26 4.04
CA TRP A 27 -3.48 4.85 2.89
C TRP A 27 -3.31 5.81 1.72
N LEU A 28 -3.40 7.12 1.96
CA LEU A 28 -3.26 8.11 0.88
C LEU A 28 -1.85 8.10 0.29
N THR A 29 -0.83 8.02 1.14
CA THR A 29 0.57 7.94 0.69
C THR A 29 0.79 6.72 -0.21
N ALA A 30 0.29 5.55 0.19
CA ALA A 30 0.36 4.33 -0.62
C ALA A 30 -0.46 4.44 -1.92
N TYR A 31 -1.64 5.07 -1.89
CA TYR A 31 -2.44 5.29 -3.08
C TYR A 31 -1.72 6.17 -4.11
N VAL A 32 -1.09 7.26 -3.66
CA VAL A 32 -0.29 8.14 -4.55
C VAL A 32 0.88 7.38 -5.15
N VAL A 33 1.62 6.60 -4.35
CA VAL A 33 2.70 5.75 -4.85
C VAL A 33 2.21 4.79 -5.93
N LYS A 34 1.09 4.10 -5.70
CA LYS A 34 0.50 3.19 -6.68
C LYS A 34 0.16 3.91 -7.99
N VAL A 35 -0.53 5.05 -7.89
CA VAL A 35 -0.91 5.84 -9.07
C VAL A 35 0.31 6.37 -9.82
N PHE A 36 1.31 6.88 -9.12
CA PHE A 36 2.54 7.40 -9.72
C PHE A 36 3.38 6.28 -10.35
N SER A 37 3.45 5.11 -9.73
CA SER A 37 4.14 3.95 -10.32
C SER A 37 3.48 3.49 -11.62
N MET A 38 2.14 3.49 -11.67
CA MET A 38 1.40 3.19 -12.90
C MET A 38 1.56 4.30 -13.96
N ALA A 39 1.48 5.57 -13.55
CA ALA A 39 1.60 6.72 -14.44
C ALA A 39 3.02 6.91 -14.99
N GLY A 40 4.05 6.45 -14.27
CA GLY A 40 5.45 6.45 -14.73
C GLY A 40 5.67 5.68 -16.04
N LYS A 41 4.74 4.78 -16.39
CA LYS A 41 4.73 4.05 -17.67
C LYS A 41 4.25 4.91 -18.85
N LEU A 42 3.57 6.02 -18.57
CA LEU A 42 2.92 6.89 -19.55
C LEU A 42 3.52 8.30 -19.60
N ALA A 43 4.07 8.77 -18.47
CA ALA A 43 4.64 10.10 -18.31
C ALA A 43 5.87 10.04 -17.40
N HIS A 44 6.75 11.02 -17.54
CA HIS A 44 7.90 11.15 -16.65
C HIS A 44 7.45 11.54 -15.24
N ILE A 45 7.83 10.74 -14.25
CA ILE A 45 7.65 10.99 -12.82
C ILE A 45 9.01 10.82 -12.16
N GLU A 46 9.39 11.73 -11.27
CA GLU A 46 10.70 11.67 -10.65
C GLU A 46 10.79 10.48 -9.70
N HIS A 47 11.91 9.76 -9.70
CA HIS A 47 12.13 8.60 -8.82
C HIS A 47 11.87 8.95 -7.36
N ASN A 48 12.29 10.13 -6.91
CA ASN A 48 12.11 10.57 -5.53
C ASN A 48 10.64 10.78 -5.15
N GLU A 49 9.75 11.04 -6.11
CA GLU A 49 8.30 11.18 -5.88
C GLU A 49 7.59 9.84 -5.63
N ILE A 50 8.25 8.73 -5.95
CA ILE A 50 7.78 7.36 -5.69
C ILE A 50 8.56 6.79 -4.50
N CYS A 51 9.90 6.85 -4.55
CA CYS A 51 10.76 6.19 -3.57
C CYS A 51 10.84 6.91 -2.22
N GLY A 52 10.68 8.23 -2.19
CA GLY A 52 10.59 9.01 -0.95
C GLY A 52 9.38 8.57 -0.10
N PRO A 53 8.15 8.58 -0.66
CA PRO A 53 6.97 8.08 0.04
C PRO A 53 7.05 6.60 0.44
N ILE A 54 7.62 5.73 -0.43
CA ILE A 54 7.89 4.31 -0.10
C ILE A 54 8.77 4.22 1.17
N LYS A 55 9.90 4.92 1.18
CA LYS A 55 10.80 4.93 2.33
C LYS A 55 10.09 5.42 3.59
N TRP A 56 9.25 6.45 3.47
CA TRP A 56 8.47 6.96 4.59
C TRP A 56 7.48 5.92 5.13
N LEU A 57 6.76 5.21 4.26
CA LEU A 57 5.83 4.14 4.66
C LEU A 57 6.55 3.05 5.45
N ILE A 58 7.69 2.57 4.93
CA ILE A 58 8.46 1.49 5.56
C ILE A 58 8.99 1.92 6.93
N LEU A 59 9.61 3.10 7.02
CA LEU A 59 10.27 3.54 8.25
C LEU A 59 9.30 3.98 9.35
N ASN A 60 8.14 4.52 8.98
CA ASN A 60 7.25 5.17 9.95
C ASN A 60 5.94 4.41 10.19
N LYS A 61 5.50 3.60 9.23
CA LYS A 61 4.15 3.00 9.22
C LYS A 61 4.14 1.49 9.24
N GLN A 62 5.28 0.82 9.02
CA GLN A 62 5.38 -0.63 9.17
C GLN A 62 5.82 -1.01 10.58
N LYS A 63 5.06 -1.91 11.20
CA LYS A 63 5.43 -2.55 12.47
C LYS A 63 6.43 -3.69 12.24
N PRO A 64 7.19 -4.11 13.28
CA PRO A 64 8.17 -5.20 13.15
C PRO A 64 7.59 -6.53 12.65
N ASP A 65 6.30 -6.78 12.90
CA ASP A 65 5.57 -7.99 12.48
C ASP A 65 5.05 -7.92 11.03
N GLY A 66 5.28 -6.81 10.33
CA GLY A 66 4.93 -6.58 8.93
C GLY A 66 3.64 -5.80 8.69
N VAL A 67 2.87 -5.53 9.75
CA VAL A 67 1.59 -4.81 9.65
C VAL A 67 1.83 -3.33 9.35
N PHE A 68 1.07 -2.77 8.42
CA PHE A 68 1.00 -1.32 8.24
C PHE A 68 -0.14 -0.71 9.06
N GLN A 69 0.11 0.44 9.67
CA GLN A 69 -0.87 1.17 10.48
C GLN A 69 -1.28 2.51 9.86
N GLU A 70 -2.53 2.92 10.08
CA GLU A 70 -3.06 4.21 9.67
C GLU A 70 -3.32 5.07 10.91
N ASP A 71 -2.68 6.25 10.95
CA ASP A 71 -2.77 7.18 12.08
C ASP A 71 -3.64 8.40 11.75
N ALA A 72 -3.86 8.68 10.46
CA ALA A 72 -4.61 9.85 10.02
C ALA A 72 -5.45 9.52 8.77
N PRO A 73 -6.57 8.79 8.93
CA PRO A 73 -7.43 8.43 7.81
C PRO A 73 -7.87 9.62 6.97
N VAL A 74 -8.08 9.38 5.67
CA VAL A 74 -8.62 10.38 4.74
C VAL A 74 -9.98 10.89 5.20
N ILE A 75 -10.30 12.13 4.80
CA ILE A 75 -11.57 12.80 5.15
C ILE A 75 -12.74 12.11 4.45
N HIS A 76 -12.58 11.86 3.16
CA HIS A 76 -13.55 11.18 2.30
C HIS A 76 -13.38 9.67 2.38
N LYS A 77 -14.00 9.08 3.41
CA LYS A 77 -13.96 7.64 3.72
C LYS A 77 -14.59 6.77 2.64
N GLU A 78 -15.47 7.32 1.83
CA GLU A 78 -15.99 6.67 0.63
C GLU A 78 -14.89 6.28 -0.37
N MET A 79 -13.76 7.00 -0.39
CA MET A 79 -12.65 6.73 -1.32
C MET A 79 -11.88 5.45 -0.99
N VAL A 80 -11.94 4.98 0.26
CA VAL A 80 -11.19 3.77 0.67
C VAL A 80 -11.94 2.47 0.41
N GLY A 81 -13.19 2.56 -0.09
CA GLY A 81 -14.00 1.43 -0.51
C GLY A 81 -14.25 0.41 0.61
N GLY A 82 -14.02 -0.88 0.32
CA GLY A 82 -14.27 -2.01 1.25
C GLY A 82 -13.38 -2.05 2.49
N TYR A 83 -12.45 -1.09 2.63
CA TYR A 83 -11.59 -0.93 3.79
C TYR A 83 -12.36 -0.81 5.11
N HIS A 84 -13.56 -0.20 5.08
CA HIS A 84 -14.43 -0.12 6.25
C HIS A 84 -15.06 -1.49 6.56
N GLY A 85 -14.81 -2.00 7.77
CA GLY A 85 -15.43 -3.22 8.30
C GLY A 85 -14.47 -4.05 9.15
N ALA A 86 -14.77 -5.34 9.31
CA ALA A 86 -13.86 -6.29 9.93
C ALA A 86 -12.59 -6.44 9.06
N GLU A 87 -11.42 -6.60 9.69
CA GLU A 87 -10.09 -6.78 9.05
C GLU A 87 -9.41 -5.53 8.44
N PRO A 88 -9.47 -4.33 9.07
CA PRO A 88 -8.85 -3.12 8.52
C PRO A 88 -7.32 -3.22 8.42
N GLU A 89 -6.65 -3.85 9.39
CA GLU A 89 -5.20 -4.03 9.37
C GLU A 89 -4.73 -4.89 8.20
N VAL A 90 -5.47 -5.96 7.88
CA VAL A 90 -5.16 -6.85 6.74
C VAL A 90 -5.39 -6.10 5.44
N SER A 91 -6.54 -5.43 5.31
CA SER A 91 -6.87 -4.65 4.11
C SER A 91 -5.86 -3.52 3.85
N LEU A 92 -5.45 -2.79 4.91
CA LEU A 92 -4.42 -1.75 4.78
C LEU A 92 -3.09 -2.35 4.35
N THR A 93 -2.65 -3.42 5.02
CA THR A 93 -1.36 -4.04 4.76
C THR A 93 -1.29 -4.62 3.35
N ALA A 94 -2.37 -5.27 2.88
CA ALA A 94 -2.48 -5.76 1.50
C ALA A 94 -2.42 -4.60 0.50
N PHE A 95 -3.15 -3.51 0.77
CA PHE A 95 -3.15 -2.33 -0.09
C PHE A 95 -1.76 -1.67 -0.19
N VAL A 96 -1.07 -1.50 0.95
CA VAL A 96 0.29 -0.95 0.98
C VAL A 96 1.27 -1.89 0.29
N LEU A 97 1.17 -3.21 0.51
CA LEU A 97 2.03 -4.19 -0.17
C LEU A 97 1.89 -4.12 -1.69
N ILE A 98 0.68 -3.96 -2.22
CA ILE A 98 0.47 -3.75 -3.66
C ILE A 98 1.22 -2.49 -4.13
N ALA A 99 1.13 -1.38 -3.39
CA ALA A 99 1.86 -0.16 -3.75
C ALA A 99 3.39 -0.33 -3.70
N LEU A 100 3.91 -1.10 -2.73
CA LEU A 100 5.34 -1.43 -2.65
C LEU A 100 5.79 -2.26 -3.86
N GLU A 101 5.02 -3.27 -4.26
CA GLU A 101 5.32 -4.13 -5.40
C GLU A 101 5.26 -3.35 -6.73
N GLU A 102 4.25 -2.50 -6.94
CA GLU A 102 4.14 -1.66 -8.14
C GLU A 102 5.31 -0.68 -8.28
N ALA A 103 5.88 -0.23 -7.16
CA ALA A 103 7.03 0.67 -7.11
C ALA A 103 8.38 -0.06 -7.09
N ARG A 104 8.39 -1.40 -7.00
CA ARG A 104 9.58 -2.19 -6.67
C ARG A 104 10.72 -1.98 -7.66
N ASP A 105 10.42 -2.09 -8.96
CA ASP A 105 11.44 -1.93 -10.01
C ASP A 105 12.05 -0.54 -10.01
N THR A 106 11.24 0.49 -9.74
CA THR A 106 11.67 1.89 -9.67
C THR A 106 12.51 2.18 -8.44
N CYS A 107 12.25 1.50 -7.31
CA CYS A 107 12.81 1.88 -6.01
C CYS A 107 13.78 0.88 -5.38
N LYS A 108 13.98 -0.32 -5.96
CA LYS A 108 14.88 -1.34 -5.42
C LYS A 108 16.30 -0.83 -5.17
N ASP A 109 16.82 0.03 -6.05
CA ASP A 109 18.18 0.56 -5.97
C ASP A 109 18.26 1.85 -5.11
N HIS A 110 17.11 2.37 -4.66
CA HIS A 110 17.01 3.60 -3.87
C HIS A 110 16.56 3.36 -2.42
N VAL A 111 15.95 2.21 -2.13
CA VAL A 111 15.39 1.86 -0.82
C VAL A 111 15.88 0.48 -0.39
N ASN A 112 16.99 0.46 0.35
CA ASN A 112 17.72 -0.77 0.72
C ASN A 112 16.88 -1.82 1.47
N ASN A 113 15.85 -1.41 2.22
CA ASN A 113 15.02 -2.29 3.02
C ASN A 113 13.65 -2.62 2.36
N LEU A 114 13.50 -2.34 1.07
CA LEU A 114 12.24 -2.56 0.34
C LEU A 114 11.85 -4.04 0.29
N ASP A 115 12.76 -4.91 -0.16
CA ASP A 115 12.47 -6.35 -0.27
C ASP A 115 12.20 -6.98 1.11
N GLU A 116 12.91 -6.53 2.16
CA GLU A 116 12.65 -6.99 3.53
C GLU A 116 11.26 -6.57 4.01
N SER A 117 10.88 -5.32 3.76
CA SER A 117 9.55 -4.78 4.09
C SER A 117 8.43 -5.54 3.39
N ILE A 118 8.59 -5.78 2.09
CA ILE A 118 7.68 -6.60 1.27
C ILE A 118 7.52 -7.99 1.87
N ASN A 119 8.63 -8.66 2.19
CA ASN A 119 8.60 -10.01 2.76
C ASN A 119 7.90 -10.06 4.13
N LYS A 120 8.13 -9.06 4.99
CA LYS A 120 7.43 -8.95 6.29
C LYS A 120 5.92 -8.78 6.12
N ALA A 121 5.50 -7.85 5.25
CA ALA A 121 4.09 -7.61 4.98
C ALA A 121 3.40 -8.83 4.36
N ALA A 122 4.04 -9.45 3.36
CA ALA A 122 3.54 -10.68 2.75
C ALA A 122 3.46 -11.83 3.75
N GLY A 123 4.45 -11.98 4.64
CA GLY A 123 4.44 -12.98 5.71
C GLY A 123 3.33 -12.77 6.75
N PHE A 124 3.01 -11.52 7.09
CA PHE A 124 1.82 -11.21 7.90
C PHE A 124 0.53 -11.63 7.19
N LEU A 125 0.35 -11.22 5.94
CA LEU A 125 -0.85 -11.51 5.15
C LEU A 125 -1.05 -13.02 4.95
N ALA A 126 0.01 -13.75 4.61
CA ALA A 126 -0.04 -15.20 4.40
C ALA A 126 -0.51 -15.94 5.66
N ARG A 127 -0.07 -15.51 6.86
CA ARG A 127 -0.51 -16.11 8.14
C ARG A 127 -1.98 -15.86 8.44
N ARG A 128 -2.55 -14.75 7.96
CA ARG A 128 -3.95 -14.38 8.18
C ARG A 128 -4.89 -14.90 7.10
N TYR A 129 -4.36 -15.22 5.92
CA TYR A 129 -5.11 -15.48 4.70
C TYR A 129 -6.25 -16.52 4.86
N GLU A 130 -5.98 -17.64 5.50
CA GLU A 130 -6.99 -18.71 5.67
C GLU A 130 -8.13 -18.35 6.64
N GLN A 131 -7.91 -17.38 7.51
CA GLN A 131 -8.87 -16.95 8.53
C GLN A 131 -9.74 -15.77 8.05
N LEU A 132 -9.48 -15.26 6.85
CA LEU A 132 -10.21 -14.12 6.31
C LEU A 132 -11.65 -14.51 5.96
N ALA A 133 -12.59 -13.67 6.40
CA ALA A 133 -14.02 -13.92 6.26
C ALA A 133 -14.67 -13.04 5.18
N ARG A 134 -14.08 -11.88 4.85
CA ARG A 134 -14.68 -10.93 3.92
C ARG A 134 -14.19 -11.14 2.49
N PRO A 135 -15.10 -11.24 1.49
CA PRO A 135 -14.71 -11.38 0.08
C PRO A 135 -13.75 -10.29 -0.39
N TYR A 136 -13.98 -9.04 0.02
CA TYR A 136 -13.13 -7.91 -0.31
C TYR A 136 -11.69 -8.09 0.20
N THR A 137 -11.53 -8.38 1.50
CA THR A 137 -10.21 -8.58 2.12
C THR A 137 -9.51 -9.78 1.51
N VAL A 138 -10.24 -10.87 1.23
CA VAL A 138 -9.71 -12.07 0.59
C VAL A 138 -9.20 -11.75 -0.82
N ALA A 139 -9.99 -11.08 -1.65
CA ALA A 139 -9.60 -10.72 -3.01
C ALA A 139 -8.36 -9.82 -3.02
N LEU A 140 -8.37 -8.77 -2.20
CA LEU A 140 -7.26 -7.83 -2.09
C LEU A 140 -5.98 -8.51 -1.60
N THR A 141 -6.09 -9.35 -0.56
CA THR A 141 -4.95 -10.08 0.00
C THR A 141 -4.42 -11.13 -0.98
N SER A 142 -5.30 -11.81 -1.72
CA SER A 142 -4.90 -12.77 -2.76
C SER A 142 -4.08 -12.07 -3.83
N TYR A 143 -4.54 -10.92 -4.32
CA TYR A 143 -3.81 -10.13 -5.31
C TYR A 143 -2.46 -9.65 -4.79
N ALA A 144 -2.41 -9.10 -3.57
CA ALA A 144 -1.17 -8.65 -2.95
C ALA A 144 -0.14 -9.79 -2.79
N LEU A 145 -0.58 -10.97 -2.34
CA LEU A 145 0.26 -12.15 -2.20
C LEU A 145 0.69 -12.71 -3.56
N ALA A 146 -0.16 -12.63 -4.58
CA ALA A 146 0.17 -13.07 -5.93
C ALA A 146 1.28 -12.19 -6.55
N LEU A 147 1.17 -10.86 -6.40
CA LEU A 147 2.22 -9.93 -6.83
C LEU A 147 3.56 -10.22 -6.14
N ALA A 148 3.54 -10.50 -4.84
CA ALA A 148 4.73 -10.84 -4.08
C ALA A 148 5.25 -12.28 -4.32
N GLY A 149 4.57 -13.09 -5.14
CA GLY A 149 4.92 -14.50 -5.36
C GLY A 149 4.78 -15.38 -4.12
N LYS A 150 3.88 -15.03 -3.18
CA LYS A 150 3.64 -15.71 -1.90
C LYS A 150 2.24 -16.32 -1.77
N LEU A 151 1.44 -16.32 -2.84
CA LEU A 151 0.12 -16.96 -2.82
C LEU A 151 0.26 -18.48 -2.99
N ASN A 152 0.15 -19.22 -1.88
CA ASN A 152 0.33 -20.68 -1.89
C ASN A 152 -0.87 -21.46 -2.46
N SER A 153 -2.08 -20.89 -2.39
CA SER A 153 -3.31 -21.59 -2.75
C SER A 153 -4.44 -20.60 -2.99
N GLU A 154 -5.14 -20.76 -4.10
CA GLU A 154 -6.32 -19.95 -4.44
C GLU A 154 -7.60 -20.46 -3.76
N LYS A 155 -7.52 -21.54 -2.97
CA LYS A 155 -8.71 -22.16 -2.34
C LYS A 155 -9.54 -21.18 -1.54
N VAL A 156 -8.92 -20.24 -0.83
CA VAL A 156 -9.64 -19.24 -0.02
C VAL A 156 -10.36 -18.24 -0.92
N LEU A 157 -9.69 -17.73 -1.96
CA LEU A 157 -10.30 -16.86 -2.96
C LEU A 157 -11.50 -17.54 -3.63
N MET A 158 -11.34 -18.78 -4.05
CA MET A 158 -12.36 -19.55 -4.76
C MET A 158 -13.61 -19.82 -3.92
N LYS A 159 -13.52 -19.86 -2.57
CA LYS A 159 -14.69 -19.98 -1.69
C LYS A 159 -15.70 -18.84 -1.86
N PHE A 160 -15.24 -17.67 -2.31
CA PHE A 160 -16.05 -16.47 -2.46
C PHE A 160 -16.40 -16.13 -3.92
N SER A 161 -16.10 -17.01 -4.87
CA SER A 161 -16.33 -16.82 -6.31
C SER A 161 -17.77 -17.15 -6.78
N LYS A 162 -18.76 -17.10 -5.89
CA LYS A 162 -20.15 -17.46 -6.20
C LYS A 162 -21.09 -16.25 -6.19
#